data_AF-A0A9X2DKQ2-F1
#
_entry.id   AF-A0A9X2DKQ2-F1
#
_cell.length_a   1.000
_cell.length_b   1.000
_cell.length_c   1.000
_cell.angle_alpha   90.00
_cell.angle_beta   90.00
_cell.angle_gamma   90.00
#
_symmetry.space_group_name_H-M   'P 1'
#
loop_
_entity.id
_entity.type
_entity.pdbx_description
1 polymer ?
#
loop_
_entity_poly.entity_id
_entity_poly.type
_entity_poly.pdbx_seq_one_letter_code
_entity_poly.pdbx_strand_id
1 'polypeptide(L)'
;MLFLLPALVQPASANDRVELVRAYADRIVANSLDEPDGHQAYFTEIQLLNDFGADFVSAYTKALNAARMRREVSLFEEDPVTGDANRCPIGNVHVADLTRPDTRIMVEARFELPSCNGDSGSGSQMRLMFILLTDDAAGMRFVIDDILRERSDGSWFSLKASLERLASP
;
A
#
# COMPACT_ATOMS: atom_id res chain seq x y z
N MET A 1 -27.70 32.96 -24.67
CA MET A 1 -27.72 31.48 -24.78
C MET A 1 -26.44 30.99 -24.11
N LEU A 2 -26.54 30.50 -22.87
CA LEU A 2 -25.38 30.06 -22.08
C LEU A 2 -25.14 28.58 -22.41
N PHE A 3 -24.02 28.26 -23.07
CA PHE A 3 -23.63 26.87 -23.34
C PHE A 3 -23.06 26.28 -22.04
N LEU A 4 -23.83 25.42 -21.37
CA LEU A 4 -23.31 24.47 -20.38
C LEU A 4 -22.58 23.35 -21.14
N LEU A 5 -21.26 23.32 -21.05
CA LEU A 5 -20.45 22.18 -21.47
C LEU A 5 -20.53 21.11 -20.36
N PRO A 6 -20.96 19.87 -20.65
CA PRO A 6 -20.89 18.79 -19.68
C PRO A 6 -19.42 18.41 -19.49
N ALA A 7 -18.93 18.49 -18.26
CA ALA A 7 -17.63 17.93 -17.90
C ALA A 7 -17.68 16.41 -18.13
N LEU A 8 -16.91 15.93 -19.11
CA LEU A 8 -16.69 14.51 -19.33
C LEU A 8 -15.89 13.97 -18.15
N VAL A 9 -16.58 13.32 -17.21
CA VAL A 9 -15.93 12.50 -16.18
C VAL A 9 -15.39 11.27 -16.91
N GLN A 10 -14.08 11.24 -17.16
CA GLN A 10 -13.44 10.08 -17.76
C GLN A 10 -13.48 8.92 -16.74
N PRO A 11 -13.91 7.72 -17.15
CA PRO A 11 -13.87 6.56 -16.26
C PRO A 11 -12.41 6.28 -15.89
N ALA A 12 -12.16 6.12 -14.60
CA ALA A 12 -10.82 5.83 -14.11
C ALA A 12 -10.26 4.58 -14.81
N SER A 13 -9.11 4.75 -15.46
CA SER A 13 -8.59 3.77 -16.41
C SER A 13 -7.77 2.68 -15.72
N ALA A 14 -7.45 1.58 -16.42
CA ALA A 14 -6.48 0.60 -15.91
C ALA A 14 -5.11 1.23 -15.61
N ASN A 15 -4.75 2.31 -16.31
CA ASN A 15 -3.51 3.04 -16.04
C ASN A 15 -3.55 3.70 -14.65
N ASP A 16 -4.67 4.29 -14.26
CA ASP A 16 -4.83 5.00 -12.98
C ASP A 16 -4.61 4.05 -11.78
N ARG A 17 -5.04 2.78 -11.92
CA ARG A 17 -4.81 1.73 -10.92
C ARG A 17 -3.34 1.39 -10.75
N VAL A 18 -2.65 1.23 -11.88
CA VAL A 18 -1.22 0.92 -11.91
C VAL A 18 -0.40 2.11 -11.42
N GLU A 19 -0.79 3.34 -11.75
CA GLU A 19 -0.13 4.57 -11.31
C GLU A 19 -0.25 4.78 -9.81
N LEU A 20 -1.44 4.56 -9.22
CA LEU A 20 -1.63 4.60 -7.76
C LEU A 20 -0.66 3.63 -7.05
N VAL A 21 -0.62 2.37 -7.51
CA VAL A 21 0.24 1.35 -6.89
C VAL A 21 1.71 1.62 -7.15
N ARG A 22 2.07 2.16 -8.32
CA ARG A 22 3.46 2.55 -8.62
C ARG A 22 3.92 3.67 -7.71
N ALA A 23 3.13 4.72 -7.51
CA ALA A 23 3.47 5.80 -6.60
C ALA A 23 3.67 5.30 -5.16
N TYR A 24 2.84 4.34 -4.71
CA TYR A 24 3.01 3.71 -3.41
C TYR A 24 4.26 2.82 -3.34
N ALA A 25 4.54 2.05 -4.39
CA ALA A 25 5.72 1.21 -4.49
C ALA A 25 7.03 2.02 -4.51
N ASP A 26 7.04 3.15 -5.22
CA ASP A 26 8.18 4.08 -5.24
C ASP A 26 8.48 4.62 -3.84
N ARG A 27 7.44 4.88 -3.02
CA ARG A 27 7.61 5.26 -1.60
C ARG A 27 8.24 4.14 -0.78
N ILE A 28 7.85 2.88 -1.00
CA ILE A 28 8.45 1.72 -0.32
C ILE A 28 9.93 1.60 -0.67
N VAL A 29 10.29 1.77 -1.95
CA VAL A 29 11.68 1.75 -2.41
C VAL A 29 12.46 2.89 -1.78
N ALA A 30 11.96 4.12 -1.81
CA ALA A 30 12.60 5.27 -1.19
C ALA A 30 12.84 5.06 0.31
N ASN A 31 11.85 4.51 1.03
CA ASN A 31 11.96 4.20 2.46
C ASN A 31 12.95 3.08 2.78
N SER A 32 13.37 2.28 1.80
CA SER A 32 14.40 1.26 1.97
C SER A 32 15.82 1.78 1.81
N LEU A 33 15.98 3.02 1.31
CA LEU A 33 17.28 3.67 1.20
C LEU A 33 17.70 4.17 2.57
N ASP A 34 18.97 3.98 2.93
CA ASP A 34 19.57 4.47 4.18
C ASP A 34 19.88 5.98 4.06
N GLU A 35 18.82 6.77 3.88
CA GLU A 35 18.87 8.23 3.74
C GLU A 35 18.18 8.89 4.96
N PRO A 36 18.92 9.64 5.80
CA PRO A 36 18.40 10.19 7.06
C PRO A 36 17.13 11.05 6.92
N ASP A 37 17.01 11.79 5.80
CA ASP A 37 15.90 12.69 5.51
C ASP A 37 14.94 12.15 4.44
N GLY A 38 15.23 10.96 3.88
CA GLY A 38 14.49 10.39 2.76
C GLY A 38 13.24 9.60 3.16
N HIS A 39 13.13 9.23 4.44
CA HIS A 39 12.05 8.39 4.93
C HIS A 39 10.69 9.13 4.96
N GLN A 40 9.71 8.59 4.26
CA GLN A 40 8.35 9.10 4.17
C GLN A 40 7.40 8.18 4.92
N ALA A 41 6.64 8.71 5.88
CA ALA A 41 5.57 7.93 6.52
C ALA A 41 4.58 7.39 5.47
N TYR A 42 4.06 6.17 5.68
CA TYR A 42 3.07 5.56 4.79
C TYR A 42 1.62 6.02 5.05
N PHE A 43 1.34 6.44 6.29
CA PHE A 43 -0.01 6.67 6.82
C PHE A 43 -0.15 8.06 7.46
N THR A 44 0.35 9.10 6.78
CA THR A 44 -0.04 10.48 7.11
C THR A 44 -1.53 10.68 6.85
N GLU A 45 -2.14 11.68 7.47
CA GLU A 45 -3.55 12.02 7.22
C GLU A 45 -3.84 12.25 5.73
N ILE A 46 -2.95 12.95 5.04
CA ILE A 46 -3.07 13.21 3.59
C ILE A 46 -3.06 11.90 2.79
N GLN A 47 -2.16 10.98 3.11
CA GLN A 47 -2.08 9.69 2.41
C GLN A 47 -3.28 8.80 2.74
N LEU A 48 -3.71 8.75 4.00
CA LEU A 48 -4.91 8.00 4.40
C LEU A 48 -6.16 8.50 3.65
N LEU A 49 -6.30 9.82 3.50
CA LEU A 49 -7.43 10.41 2.78
C LEU A 49 -7.34 10.26 1.26
N ASN A 50 -6.13 10.16 0.69
CA ASN A 50 -5.95 10.14 -0.76
C ASN A 50 -5.78 8.75 -1.35
N ASP A 51 -5.07 7.88 -0.65
CA ASP A 51 -4.58 6.62 -1.20
C ASP A 51 -5.46 5.44 -0.72
N PHE A 52 -6.20 5.59 0.39
CA PHE A 52 -6.89 4.47 1.07
C PHE A 52 -8.41 4.62 1.13
N GLY A 53 -9.11 3.48 1.07
CA GLY A 53 -10.56 3.41 1.21
C GLY A 53 -11.03 3.62 2.65
N ALA A 54 -12.28 4.06 2.80
CA ALA A 54 -12.86 4.42 4.10
C ALA A 54 -12.75 3.31 5.16
N ASP A 55 -12.93 2.04 4.77
CA ASP A 55 -12.82 0.91 5.71
C ASP A 55 -11.39 0.70 6.20
N PHE A 56 -10.39 0.84 5.33
CA PHE A 56 -8.99 0.79 5.72
C PHE A 56 -8.66 1.93 6.69
N VAL A 57 -9.08 3.15 6.36
CA VAL A 57 -8.89 4.34 7.22
C VAL A 57 -9.57 4.15 8.58
N SER A 58 -10.76 3.55 8.61
CA SER A 58 -11.48 3.22 9.84
C SER A 58 -10.71 2.20 10.68
N ALA A 59 -10.24 1.12 10.06
CA ALA A 59 -9.43 0.09 10.72
C ALA A 59 -8.15 0.69 11.32
N TYR A 60 -7.43 1.49 10.54
CA TYR A 60 -6.22 2.18 10.99
C TYR A 60 -6.50 3.10 12.19
N THR A 61 -7.54 3.92 12.10
CA THR A 61 -7.89 4.88 13.16
C THR A 61 -8.28 4.17 14.46
N LYS A 62 -9.05 3.08 14.37
CA LYS A 62 -9.41 2.28 15.54
C LYS A 62 -8.19 1.61 16.17
N ALA A 63 -7.31 1.05 15.36
CA ALA A 63 -6.06 0.43 15.83
C ALA A 63 -5.15 1.45 16.52
N LEU A 64 -4.98 2.64 15.93
CA LEU A 64 -4.20 3.73 16.51
C LEU A 64 -4.80 4.20 17.85
N ASN A 65 -6.12 4.32 17.95
CA ASN A 65 -6.78 4.67 19.20
C ASN A 65 -6.60 3.60 20.27
N ALA A 66 -6.68 2.32 19.91
CA ALA A 66 -6.44 1.20 20.82
C ALA A 66 -5.00 1.21 21.35
N ALA A 67 -4.01 1.40 20.48
CA ALA A 67 -2.60 1.53 20.86
C ALA A 67 -2.38 2.69 21.85
N ARG A 68 -2.99 3.85 21.58
CA ARG A 68 -2.96 5.02 22.49
C ARG A 68 -3.57 4.72 23.86
N MET A 69 -4.70 4.01 23.90
CA MET A 69 -5.32 3.61 25.18
C MET A 69 -4.42 2.65 25.97
N ARG A 70 -3.67 1.79 25.28
CA ARG A 70 -2.66 0.88 25.87
C ARG A 70 -1.32 1.56 26.18
N ARG A 71 -1.17 2.86 25.85
CA ARG A 71 0.07 3.65 26.00
C ARG A 71 1.25 3.10 25.20
N GLU A 72 0.96 2.48 24.06
CA GLU A 72 1.98 2.04 23.11
C GLU A 72 2.60 3.25 22.39
N VAL A 73 3.92 3.21 22.18
CA VAL A 73 4.67 4.30 21.55
C VAL A 73 4.53 4.28 20.01
N SER A 74 4.29 3.10 19.44
CA SER A 74 4.08 2.89 18.01
C SER A 74 2.89 1.96 17.77
N LEU A 75 2.22 2.15 16.64
CA LEU A 75 1.19 1.23 16.17
C LEU A 75 1.79 -0.05 15.55
N PHE A 76 3.00 0.06 15.01
CA PHE A 76 3.71 -1.04 14.36
C PHE A 76 5.11 -1.19 14.97
N GLU A 77 5.49 -2.41 15.29
CA GLU A 77 6.85 -2.73 15.79
C GLU A 77 7.86 -2.82 14.64
N GLU A 78 7.40 -3.19 13.44
CA GLU A 78 8.18 -3.35 12.22
C GLU A 78 7.60 -2.49 11.08
N ASP A 79 8.26 -2.43 9.92
CA ASP A 79 7.67 -1.81 8.73
C ASP A 79 6.33 -2.50 8.41
N PRO A 80 5.20 -1.77 8.44
CA PRO A 80 3.87 -2.37 8.29
C PRO A 80 3.64 -2.99 6.91
N VAL A 81 4.29 -2.46 5.88
CA VAL A 81 4.11 -2.88 4.50
C VAL A 81 5.02 -4.07 4.22
N THR A 82 6.27 -3.98 4.64
CA THR A 82 7.32 -4.91 4.23
C THR A 82 7.62 -5.98 5.29
N GLY A 83 7.36 -5.70 6.57
CA GLY A 83 7.50 -6.65 7.68
C GLY A 83 8.94 -6.91 8.11
N ASP A 84 9.84 -5.98 7.82
CA ASP A 84 11.24 -6.05 8.23
C ASP A 84 11.73 -4.60 8.38
N ALA A 85 12.49 -4.26 9.41
CA ALA A 85 13.03 -2.91 9.60
C ALA A 85 14.47 -2.76 9.07
N ASN A 86 15.17 -3.88 8.85
CA ASN A 86 16.61 -3.94 8.59
C ASN A 86 16.92 -4.54 7.21
N ARG A 87 16.13 -4.19 6.18
CA ARG A 87 16.33 -4.72 4.84
C ARG A 87 17.45 -3.99 4.09
N CYS A 88 18.09 -4.70 3.18
CA CYS A 88 18.92 -4.10 2.14
C CYS A 88 18.08 -3.17 1.26
N PRO A 89 18.69 -2.15 0.62
CA PRO A 89 18.00 -1.32 -0.36
C PRO A 89 17.26 -2.16 -1.39
N ILE A 90 15.99 -1.86 -1.60
CA ILE A 90 15.17 -2.55 -2.57
C ILE A 90 15.65 -2.17 -3.97
N GLY A 91 15.80 -3.18 -4.84
CA GLY A 91 16.20 -3.03 -6.23
C GLY A 91 15.02 -2.61 -7.12
N ASN A 92 14.86 -3.26 -8.26
CA ASN A 92 13.79 -2.90 -9.19
C ASN A 92 12.41 -3.30 -8.66
N VAL A 93 11.42 -2.53 -9.10
CA VAL A 93 10.00 -2.80 -8.88
C VAL A 93 9.30 -3.07 -10.21
N HIS A 94 8.52 -4.15 -10.24
CA HIS A 94 7.61 -4.45 -11.33
C HIS A 94 6.15 -4.37 -10.83
N VAL A 95 5.34 -3.53 -11.48
CA VAL A 95 3.91 -3.38 -11.17
C VAL A 95 3.08 -3.91 -12.33
N ALA A 96 2.11 -4.78 -12.03
CA ALA A 96 1.22 -5.40 -13.00
C ALA A 96 -0.23 -5.38 -12.52
N ASP A 97 -1.15 -4.97 -13.39
CA ASP A 97 -2.59 -5.14 -13.17
C ASP A 97 -2.97 -6.61 -13.43
N LEU A 98 -3.45 -7.29 -12.38
CA LEU A 98 -3.89 -8.68 -12.43
C LEU A 98 -5.42 -8.80 -12.35
N THR A 99 -6.13 -7.68 -12.44
CA THR A 99 -7.59 -7.64 -12.40
C THR A 99 -8.19 -8.52 -13.49
N ARG A 100 -9.12 -9.39 -13.09
CA ARG A 100 -9.92 -10.20 -14.00
C ARG A 100 -11.36 -9.65 -14.03
N PRO A 101 -12.12 -9.92 -15.11
CA PRO A 101 -13.55 -9.63 -15.11
C PRO A 101 -14.23 -10.27 -13.89
N ASP A 102 -15.14 -9.53 -13.26
CA ASP A 102 -15.95 -9.96 -12.11
C ASP A 102 -15.17 -10.36 -10.84
N THR A 103 -13.89 -9.98 -10.73
CA THR A 103 -13.11 -10.11 -9.49
C THR A 103 -12.89 -8.77 -8.83
N ARG A 104 -12.31 -8.77 -7.61
CA ARG A 104 -11.75 -7.55 -7.03
C ARG A 104 -10.69 -6.97 -7.97
N ILE A 105 -10.49 -5.66 -7.90
CA ILE A 105 -9.40 -4.99 -8.59
C ILE A 105 -8.11 -5.34 -7.85
N MET A 106 -7.15 -5.92 -8.58
CA MET A 106 -5.94 -6.48 -8.02
C MET A 106 -4.74 -6.02 -8.81
N VAL A 107 -3.82 -5.32 -8.16
CA VAL A 107 -2.57 -4.87 -8.77
C VAL A 107 -1.42 -5.41 -7.94
N GLU A 108 -0.49 -6.11 -8.58
CA GLU A 108 0.67 -6.71 -7.94
C GLU A 108 1.89 -5.80 -8.09
N ALA A 109 2.65 -5.64 -7.01
CA ALA A 109 3.99 -5.09 -7.04
C ALA A 109 5.00 -6.15 -6.60
N ARG A 110 6.01 -6.41 -7.43
CA ARG A 110 7.13 -7.31 -7.14
C ARG A 110 8.39 -6.49 -6.94
N PHE A 111 9.04 -6.70 -5.80
CA PHE A 111 10.24 -5.99 -5.40
C PHE A 111 11.42 -6.96 -5.42
N GLU A 112 12.49 -6.59 -6.12
CA GLU A 112 13.76 -7.32 -6.08
C GLU A 112 14.49 -6.99 -4.77
N LEU A 113 14.88 -8.02 -4.03
CA LEU A 113 15.62 -7.89 -2.78
C LEU A 113 17.06 -8.38 -2.99
N PRO A 114 18.00 -7.47 -3.30
CA PRO A 114 19.40 -7.82 -3.44
C PRO A 114 20.01 -8.23 -2.08
N SER A 115 21.14 -8.95 -2.12
CA SER A 115 21.90 -9.24 -0.91
C SER A 115 22.64 -7.99 -0.42
N CYS A 116 22.70 -7.79 0.91
CA CYS A 116 23.41 -6.65 1.52
C CYS A 116 24.94 -6.72 1.33
N ASN A 117 25.47 -7.88 0.96
CA ASN A 117 26.91 -8.11 0.79
C ASN A 117 27.38 -7.87 -0.66
N GLY A 118 26.49 -7.46 -1.57
CA GLY A 118 26.84 -7.21 -2.97
C GLY A 118 27.02 -8.48 -3.82
N ASP A 119 26.71 -9.67 -3.29
CA ASP A 119 26.73 -10.90 -4.05
C ASP A 119 25.53 -10.96 -5.01
N SER A 120 25.83 -11.15 -6.29
CA SER A 120 24.89 -11.23 -7.42
C SER A 120 24.13 -12.55 -7.50
N GLY A 121 23.93 -13.24 -6.36
CA GLY A 121 23.03 -14.38 -6.29
C GLY A 121 21.61 -13.96 -6.63
N SER A 122 20.80 -14.89 -7.13
CA SER A 122 19.36 -14.69 -7.37
C SER A 122 18.73 -14.02 -6.15
N GLY A 123 18.49 -12.71 -6.24
CA GLY A 123 17.85 -11.94 -5.17
C GLY A 123 16.52 -12.58 -4.80
N SER A 124 16.16 -12.54 -3.52
CA SER A 124 14.81 -12.92 -3.14
C SER A 124 13.82 -11.90 -3.70
N GLN A 125 12.55 -12.28 -3.78
CA GLN A 125 11.49 -11.36 -4.23
C GLN A 125 10.49 -11.18 -3.10
N MET A 126 10.06 -9.94 -2.90
CA MET A 126 8.89 -9.63 -2.09
C MET A 126 7.71 -9.33 -3.02
N ARG A 127 6.56 -9.90 -2.70
CA ARG A 127 5.32 -9.69 -3.46
C ARG A 127 4.29 -9.01 -2.58
N LEU A 128 3.77 -7.88 -3.07
CA LEU A 128 2.64 -7.19 -2.50
C LEU A 128 1.48 -7.23 -3.49
N MET A 129 0.30 -7.58 -3.00
CA MET A 129 -0.96 -7.49 -3.74
C MET A 129 -1.78 -6.35 -3.18
N PHE A 130 -2.07 -5.36 -4.01
CA PHE A 130 -2.94 -4.24 -3.67
C PHE A 130 -4.36 -4.59 -4.11
N ILE A 131 -5.28 -4.62 -3.14
CA ILE A 131 -6.71 -4.75 -3.40
C ILE A 131 -7.27 -3.34 -3.47
N LEU A 132 -7.84 -2.99 -4.63
CA LEU A 132 -8.37 -1.65 -4.87
C LEU A 132 -9.90 -1.66 -4.90
N LEU A 133 -10.48 -0.52 -4.56
CA LEU A 133 -11.90 -0.21 -4.73
C LEU A 133 -12.05 1.05 -5.57
N THR A 134 -13.21 1.19 -6.22
CA THR A 134 -13.64 2.46 -6.76
C THR A 134 -14.30 3.27 -5.65
N ASP A 135 -13.84 4.50 -5.44
CA ASP A 135 -14.42 5.46 -4.51
C ASP A 135 -15.29 6.47 -5.26
N ASP A 136 -16.58 6.13 -5.35
CA ASP A 136 -17.58 6.97 -6.02
C ASP A 136 -17.79 8.30 -5.30
N ALA A 137 -17.61 8.33 -3.97
CA ALA A 137 -17.77 9.53 -3.15
C ALA A 137 -16.65 10.55 -3.39
N ALA A 138 -15.47 10.09 -3.80
CA ALA A 138 -14.33 10.92 -4.20
C ALA A 138 -14.16 11.05 -5.73
N GLY A 139 -15.26 10.91 -6.50
CA GLY A 139 -15.25 11.17 -7.95
C GLY A 139 -14.84 9.96 -8.80
N MET A 140 -15.16 8.74 -8.36
CA MET A 140 -14.86 7.47 -9.05
C MET A 140 -13.36 7.21 -9.24
N ARG A 141 -12.52 7.64 -8.30
CA ARG A 141 -11.08 7.30 -8.29
C ARG A 141 -10.85 5.92 -7.69
N PHE A 142 -9.68 5.33 -7.93
CA PHE A 142 -9.27 4.11 -7.23
C PHE A 142 -8.61 4.44 -5.90
N VAL A 143 -8.88 3.61 -4.89
CA VAL A 143 -8.27 3.67 -3.56
C VAL A 143 -7.87 2.27 -3.10
N ILE A 144 -6.87 2.19 -2.23
CA ILE A 144 -6.37 0.96 -1.64
C ILE A 144 -7.31 0.53 -0.50
N ASP A 145 -7.93 -0.64 -0.64
CA ASP A 145 -8.70 -1.27 0.42
C ASP A 145 -7.83 -2.17 1.30
N ASP A 146 -6.84 -2.85 0.72
CA ASP A 146 -5.93 -3.69 1.48
C ASP A 146 -4.59 -3.86 0.76
N ILE A 147 -3.56 -4.15 1.54
CA ILE A 147 -2.23 -4.54 1.06
C ILE A 147 -1.95 -5.93 1.62
N LEU A 148 -1.82 -6.91 0.73
CA LEU A 148 -1.45 -8.27 1.08
C LEU A 148 0.04 -8.47 0.84
N ARG A 149 0.79 -8.87 1.86
CA ARG A 149 2.20 -9.27 1.74
C ARG A 149 2.33 -10.78 1.69
N GLU A 150 3.02 -11.31 0.69
CA GLU A 150 3.40 -12.72 0.67
C GLU A 150 4.49 -13.00 1.71
N ARG A 151 4.30 -14.06 2.49
CA ARG A 151 5.28 -14.55 3.48
C ARG A 151 6.11 -15.69 2.89
N SER A 152 7.20 -16.04 3.57
CA SER A 152 8.11 -17.13 3.17
C SER A 152 7.45 -18.50 3.10
N ASP A 153 6.35 -18.72 3.82
CA ASP A 153 5.54 -19.94 3.77
C ASP A 153 4.50 -19.95 2.63
N GLY A 154 4.47 -18.91 1.80
CA GLY A 154 3.49 -18.72 0.73
C GLY A 154 2.12 -18.22 1.19
N SER A 155 1.93 -17.99 2.49
CA SER A 155 0.70 -17.38 3.00
C SER A 155 0.68 -15.87 2.75
N TRP A 156 -0.52 -15.29 2.74
CA TRP A 156 -0.71 -13.85 2.58
C TRP A 156 -1.07 -13.19 3.91
N PHE A 157 -0.30 -12.16 4.28
CA PHE A 157 -0.61 -11.27 5.39
C PHE A 157 -1.44 -10.08 4.89
N SER A 158 -2.66 -9.93 5.39
CA SER A 158 -3.49 -8.74 5.17
C SER A 158 -3.16 -7.66 6.21
N LEU A 159 -2.78 -6.47 5.72
CA LEU A 159 -2.52 -5.32 6.57
C LEU A 159 -3.82 -4.81 7.22
N LYS A 160 -4.91 -4.68 6.45
CA LYS A 160 -6.21 -4.26 6.97
C LYS A 160 -6.71 -5.20 8.07
N ALA A 161 -6.69 -6.51 7.83
CA ALA A 161 -7.10 -7.48 8.84
C ALA A 161 -6.20 -7.45 10.08
N SER A 162 -4.92 -7.07 9.94
CA SER A 162 -4.04 -6.86 11.08
C SER A 162 -4.43 -5.62 11.89
N LEU A 163 -4.77 -4.52 11.23
CA LEU A 163 -5.28 -3.32 11.88
C LEU A 163 -6.58 -3.61 12.65
N GLU A 164 -7.50 -4.36 12.04
CA GLU A 164 -8.75 -4.77 12.68
C GLU A 164 -8.52 -5.63 13.94
N ARG A 165 -7.50 -6.50 13.92
CA ARG A 165 -7.09 -7.25 15.12
C ARG A 165 -6.51 -6.33 16.20
N LEU A 166 -5.63 -5.40 15.83
CA LEU A 166 -5.01 -4.45 16.77
C LEU A 166 -6.00 -3.48 17.40
N ALA A 167 -7.10 -3.20 16.69
CA ALA A 167 -8.23 -2.40 17.15
C ALA A 167 -9.08 -3.11 18.21
N SER A 168 -8.96 -4.43 18.33
CA SER A 168 -9.70 -5.20 19.34
C SER A 168 -8.94 -5.16 20.67
N PRO A 169 -9.66 -4.99 21.81
CA PRO A 169 -9.06 -4.91 23.14
C PRO A 169 -8.54 -6.25 23.66
#